data_AF-W9S462-F1
#
_entry.id   AF-W9S462-F1
#
_cell.length_a   1.000
_cell.length_b   1.000
_cell.length_c   1.000
_cell.angle_alpha   90.00
_cell.angle_beta   90.00
_cell.angle_gamma   90.00
#
_symmetry.space_group_name_H-M   'P 1'
#
loop_
_entity.id
_entity.type
_entity.pdbx_description
1 polymer ?
#
loop_
_entity_poly.entity_id
_entity_poly.type
_entity_poly.pdbx_seq_one_letter_code
_entity_poly.pdbx_strand_id
1 'polypeptide(L)'
;MEVGRDAASTTNSGPSPPPFLSKTYDMVDDPSTDSIVSWSDHNNSFVVWNAPLFARDLLPKFFKHNNFSSFVRQLNTYGRKELSKALRLASQLSW
;
A
#
# COMPACT_ATOMS: atom_id res chain seq x y z
N MET A 1 -37.10 -29.87 2.09
CA MET A 1 -37.54 -29.31 0.79
C MET A 1 -38.15 -27.97 1.13
N GLU A 2 -37.69 -26.78 0.74
CA GLU A 2 -36.70 -26.27 -0.20
C GLU A 2 -36.63 -24.76 0.17
N VAL A 3 -35.50 -24.25 0.66
CA VAL A 3 -34.57 -23.31 -0.02
C VAL A 3 -34.63 -21.87 0.51
N GLY A 4 -33.46 -21.46 1.04
CA GLY A 4 -32.70 -20.26 0.70
C GLY A 4 -33.44 -18.96 0.42
N ARG A 5 -33.23 -17.98 1.31
CA ARG A 5 -33.09 -16.58 0.90
C ARG A 5 -31.79 -16.05 1.50
N ASP A 6 -30.71 -16.32 0.79
CA ASP A 6 -29.47 -15.57 0.96
C ASP A 6 -29.77 -14.11 0.60
N ALA A 7 -29.89 -13.26 1.62
CA ALA A 7 -29.79 -11.83 1.46
C ALA A 7 -28.31 -11.53 1.15
N ALA A 8 -27.92 -11.73 -0.10
CA ALA A 8 -26.68 -11.21 -0.64
C ALA A 8 -26.73 -9.69 -0.52
N SER A 9 -26.08 -9.17 0.52
CA SER A 9 -25.81 -7.76 0.69
C SER A 9 -24.98 -7.31 -0.51
N THR A 10 -25.60 -6.52 -1.36
CA THR A 10 -24.96 -5.64 -2.33
C THR A 10 -23.79 -4.94 -1.65
N THR A 11 -22.55 -5.35 -1.93
CA THR A 11 -21.41 -4.45 -1.81
C THR A 11 -20.77 -4.35 -3.18
N ASN A 12 -21.00 -3.18 -3.78
CA ASN A 12 -20.18 -2.62 -4.82
C ASN A 12 -18.76 -2.45 -4.24
N SER A 13 -18.00 -3.54 -4.14
CA SER A 13 -16.67 -3.56 -3.58
C SER A 13 -15.69 -3.31 -4.72
N GLY A 14 -15.37 -2.03 -4.92
CA GLY A 14 -14.16 -1.69 -5.67
C GLY A 14 -12.98 -2.51 -5.15
N PRO A 15 -12.00 -2.85 -6.00
CA PRO A 15 -10.89 -3.72 -5.62
C PRO A 15 -10.20 -3.16 -4.37
N SER A 16 -10.23 -3.90 -3.27
CA SER A 16 -9.56 -3.51 -2.04
C SER A 16 -8.06 -3.31 -2.31
N PRO A 17 -7.43 -2.30 -1.68
CA PRO A 17 -6.01 -2.07 -1.88
C PRO A 17 -5.21 -3.33 -1.51
N PRO A 18 -4.20 -3.70 -2.32
CA PRO A 18 -3.31 -4.80 -2.00
C PRO A 18 -2.79 -4.70 -0.56
N PRO A 19 -2.70 -5.81 0.20
CA PRO A 19 -2.26 -5.78 1.60
C PRO A 19 -0.90 -5.11 1.83
N PHE A 20 -0.01 -5.12 0.82
CA PHE A 20 1.25 -4.38 0.87
C PHE A 20 1.04 -2.87 1.01
N LEU A 21 0.08 -2.28 0.29
CA LEU A 21 -0.18 -0.85 0.33
C LEU A 21 -0.80 -0.43 1.65
N SER A 22 -1.82 -1.15 2.13
CA SER A 22 -2.45 -0.86 3.42
C SER A 22 -1.41 -0.91 4.55
N LYS A 23 -0.61 -1.99 4.63
CA LYS A 23 0.42 -2.11 5.67
C LYS A 23 1.54 -1.09 5.56
N THR A 24 1.89 -0.69 4.34
CA THR A 24 2.90 0.36 4.14
C THR A 24 2.36 1.70 4.62
N TYR A 25 1.09 2.01 4.31
CA TYR A 25 0.43 3.20 4.82
C TYR A 25 0.38 3.18 6.36
N ASP A 26 -0.16 2.12 6.96
CA ASP A 26 -0.27 2.00 8.42
C ASP A 26 1.10 2.12 9.13
N MET A 27 2.16 1.60 8.51
CA MET A 27 3.52 1.70 9.05
C MET A 27 4.08 3.11 9.01
N VAL A 28 3.78 3.90 7.98
CA VAL A 28 4.27 5.27 7.82
C VAL A 28 3.41 6.27 8.60
N ASP A 29 2.13 5.95 8.78
CA ASP A 29 1.16 6.79 9.49
C ASP A 29 1.29 6.69 11.03
N ASP A 30 2.07 5.73 11.54
CA ASP A 30 2.33 5.55 12.96
C ASP A 30 3.42 6.52 13.45
N PRO A 31 3.09 7.50 14.31
CA PRO A 31 4.05 8.49 14.82
C PRO A 31 5.19 7.87 15.64
N SER A 32 5.02 6.66 16.17
CA SER A 32 6.08 5.94 16.88
C SER A 32 7.24 5.54 15.96
N THR A 33 6.99 5.53 14.64
CA THR A 33 7.98 5.17 13.62
C THR A 33 8.67 6.36 12.97
N ASP A 34 8.24 7.61 13.26
CA ASP A 34 8.69 8.85 12.60
C ASP A 34 10.22 9.03 12.59
N SER A 35 10.91 8.56 13.63
CA SER A 35 12.38 8.60 13.70
C SER A 35 13.10 7.70 12.67
N ILE A 36 12.38 6.76 12.07
CA ILE A 36 12.87 5.78 11.10
C ILE A 36 12.24 6.00 9.73
N VAL A 37 10.93 6.27 9.67
CA VAL A 37 10.16 6.54 8.47
C VAL A 37 9.02 7.50 8.80
N SER A 38 8.78 8.51 7.97
CA SER A 38 7.66 9.45 8.17
C SER A 38 7.09 9.93 6.84
N TRP A 39 5.88 10.47 6.87
CA TRP A 39 5.35 11.26 5.76
C TRP A 39 6.25 12.47 5.49
N SER A 40 6.34 12.85 4.21
CA SER A 40 6.90 14.15 3.82
C SER A 40 5.82 15.24 3.88
N ASP A 41 6.24 16.50 3.99
CA ASP A 41 5.35 17.67 4.06
C ASP A 41 4.40 17.81 2.85
N HIS A 42 4.62 17.06 1.77
CA HIS A 42 3.82 17.09 0.55
C HIS A 42 2.74 16.00 0.45
N ASN A 43 2.39 15.34 1.57
CA ASN A 43 1.27 14.38 1.76
C ASN A 43 1.17 13.17 0.81
N ASN A 44 2.01 13.05 -0.22
CA ASN A 44 1.93 11.99 -1.23
C ASN A 44 3.21 11.15 -1.33
N SER A 45 4.16 11.34 -0.42
CA SER A 45 5.37 10.55 -0.34
C SER A 45 5.88 10.49 1.09
N PHE A 46 6.69 9.47 1.36
CA PHE A 46 7.31 9.24 2.66
C PHE A 46 8.82 9.12 2.52
N VAL A 47 9.53 9.39 3.60
CA VAL A 47 10.99 9.38 3.67
C VAL A 47 11.43 8.32 4.66
N VAL A 48 12.39 7.49 4.25
CA VAL A 48 13.06 6.53 5.16
C VAL A 48 14.35 7.18 5.66
N TRP A 49 14.33 7.65 6.91
CA TRP A 49 15.46 8.34 7.55
C TRP A 49 16.59 7.38 7.92
N ASN A 50 16.25 6.15 8.32
CA ASN A 50 17.23 5.15 8.73
C ASN A 50 16.92 3.78 8.11
N ALA A 51 17.48 3.52 6.93
CA ALA A 51 17.24 2.27 6.20
C ALA A 51 17.67 0.99 6.96
N PRO A 52 18.81 0.96 7.69
CA PRO A 52 19.16 -0.20 8.53
C PRO A 52 18.12 -0.51 9.62
N LEU A 53 17.66 0.51 10.38
CA LEU A 53 16.64 0.33 11.41
C LEU A 53 15.28 -0.03 10.82
N PHE A 54 14.92 0.58 9.69
CA PHE A 54 13.70 0.25 8.96
C PHE A 54 13.67 -1.24 8.59
N ALA A 55 14.77 -1.74 8.03
CA ALA A 55 14.89 -3.12 7.62
C ALA A 55 14.82 -4.10 8.81
N ARG A 56 15.53 -3.79 9.90
CA ARG A 56 15.64 -4.68 11.07
C ARG A 56 14.40 -4.66 11.96
N ASP A 57 13.84 -3.48 12.22
CA ASP A 57 12.88 -3.27 13.30
C ASP A 57 11.45 -3.06 12.80
N LEU A 58 11.25 -2.46 11.62
CA LEU A 58 9.91 -2.21 11.07
C LEU A 58 9.47 -3.32 10.12
N LEU A 59 10.30 -3.72 9.16
CA LEU A 59 9.89 -4.71 8.16
C LEU A 59 9.38 -6.04 8.78
N PRO A 60 10.00 -6.62 9.83
CA PRO A 60 9.48 -7.85 10.46
C PRO A 60 8.16 -7.68 11.22
N LYS A 61 7.81 -6.45 11.63
CA LYS A 61 6.54 -6.17 12.33
C LYS A 61 5.36 -6.15 11.35
N PHE A 62 5.57 -5.59 10.16
CA PHE A 62 4.51 -5.42 9.15
C PHE A 62 4.52 -6.52 8.07
N PHE A 63 5.71 -7.06 7.75
CA PHE A 63 5.96 -8.02 6.69
C PHE A 63 6.69 -9.27 7.21
N LYS A 64 6.69 -10.36 6.41
CA LYS A 64 7.34 -11.63 6.77
C LYS A 64 8.83 -11.69 6.39
N HIS A 65 9.50 -10.54 6.25
CA HIS A 65 10.92 -10.44 5.91
C HIS A 65 11.50 -9.13 6.44
N ASN A 66 12.84 -9.06 6.54
CA ASN A 66 13.59 -7.84 6.85
C ASN A 66 14.34 -7.26 5.63
N ASN A 67 14.08 -7.77 4.42
CA ASN A 67 14.82 -7.38 3.23
C ASN A 67 14.29 -6.06 2.63
N PHE A 68 15.10 -4.99 2.72
CA PHE A 68 14.78 -3.68 2.18
C PHE A 68 14.58 -3.68 0.66
N SER A 69 15.43 -4.42 -0.09
CA SER A 69 15.32 -4.52 -1.54
C SER A 69 14.00 -5.15 -1.98
N SER A 70 13.51 -6.15 -1.24
CA SER A 70 12.19 -6.75 -1.48
C SER A 70 11.06 -5.74 -1.27
N PHE A 71 11.16 -4.91 -0.24
CA PHE A 71 10.21 -3.82 0.03
C PHE A 71 10.21 -2.79 -1.11
N VAL A 72 11.39 -2.30 -1.52
CA VAL A 72 11.55 -1.35 -2.63
C VAL A 72 11.00 -1.91 -3.95
N ARG A 73 11.22 -3.19 -4.24
CA ARG A 73 10.69 -3.84 -5.45
C ARG A 73 9.16 -3.87 -5.44
N GLN A 74 8.54 -4.17 -4.31
CA GLN A 74 7.08 -4.15 -4.18
C GLN A 74 6.57 -2.71 -4.37
N LEU A 75 7.18 -1.73 -3.73
CA LEU A 75 6.84 -0.31 -3.88
C LEU A 75 6.89 0.15 -5.35
N ASN A 76 7.99 -0.16 -6.06
CA ASN A 76 8.14 0.15 -7.48
C ASN A 76 7.13 -0.58 -8.38
N THR A 77 6.64 -1.75 -7.96
CA THR A 77 5.63 -2.49 -8.71
C THR A 77 4.26 -1.85 -8.56
N TYR A 78 3.88 -1.44 -7.34
CA TYR A 78 2.59 -0.79 -7.10
C TYR A 78 2.57 0.66 -7.58
N GLY A 79 3.64 1.43 -7.38
CA GLY A 79 3.75 2.80 -7.92
C GLY A 79 3.63 2.85 -9.44
N ARG A 80 4.26 1.91 -10.16
CA ARG A 80 4.09 1.79 -11.62
C ARG A 80 2.69 1.33 -12.01
N LYS A 81 2.08 0.39 -11.26
CA LYS A 81 0.71 -0.06 -11.56
C LYS A 81 -0.32 1.06 -11.42
N GLU A 82 -0.17 1.90 -10.42
CA GLU A 82 -1.08 3.03 -10.19
C GLU A 82 -0.92 4.08 -11.30
N LEU A 83 0.32 4.43 -11.66
CA LEU A 83 0.61 5.30 -12.80
C LEU A 83 0.06 4.71 -14.12
N SER A 84 0.23 3.42 -14.35
CA SER A 84 -0.29 2.75 -15.55
C SER A 84 -1.82 2.75 -15.62
N LYS A 85 -2.53 2.60 -14.50
CA LYS A 85 -3.99 2.73 -14.45
C LYS A 85 -4.41 4.15 -14.77
N ALA A 86 -3.78 5.14 -14.15
CA ALA A 86 -4.07 6.55 -14.38
C ALA A 86 -3.83 6.95 -15.85
N LEU A 87 -2.69 6.54 -16.43
CA LEU A 87 -2.37 6.76 -17.84
C LEU A 87 -3.35 6.04 -18.78
N ARG A 88 -3.79 4.83 -18.44
CA ARG A 88 -4.77 4.09 -19.24
C ARG A 88 -6.15 4.73 -19.22
N LEU A 89 -6.57 5.27 -18.08
CA LEU A 89 -7.80 6.05 -17.97
C LEU A 89 -7.69 7.38 -18.72
N ALA A 90 -6.55 8.07 -18.63
CA ALA A 90 -6.28 9.29 -19.39
C ALA A 90 -6.31 9.04 -20.91
N SER A 91 -5.79 7.90 -21.37
CA SER A 91 -5.87 7.51 -22.78
C SER A 91 -7.29 7.15 -23.24
N GLN A 92 -8.19 6.76 -22.33
CA GLN A 92 -9.59 6.42 -22.66
C GLN A 92 -10.52 7.64 -22.65
N LEU A 93 -10.06 8.77 -22.10
CA LEU A 93 -10.81 10.03 -22.00
C LEU A 93 -10.33 11.08 -23.01
N SER A 94 -9.80 10.66 -24.17
CA SER A 94 -9.61 11.57 -25.31
C SER A 94 -10.98 11.93 -25.88
N TRP A 95 -11.34 13.21 -25.83
CA TRP A 95 -12.32 13.78 -26.78
C TRP A 95 -11.74 13.76 -28.20
#